data_AF-A0A3S0XUL4-F1
#
_entry.id   AF-A0A3S0XUL4-F1
#
_cell.length_a   1.000
_cell.length_b   1.000
_cell.length_c   1.000
_cell.angle_alpha   90.00
_cell.angle_beta   90.00
_cell.angle_gamma   90.00
#
_symmetry.space_group_name_H-M   'P 1'
#
loop_
_entity.id
_entity.type
_entity.pdbx_description
1 polymer ?
#
loop_
_entity_poly.entity_id
_entity_poly.type
_entity_poly.pdbx_seq_one_letter_code
_entity_poly.pdbx_strand_id
1 'polypeptide(L)'
;MPQVDHLEKNMPLSSYNVHQQLVTRIQHFLTHTNIPFSVLKSYITARKPLDEIHDAIVMELNKIEATDKEEAKANLERKALENQKREDQSNSQLDERNSDKDDLERVRLINDRAITISLQQQLELQLRLLEQQIAVRKAQEVNTHQHGHPSTTGGQTVNEHSHPSESAPQTQGAHEHGHPSETTGRTHEHRHSSETTSPTHSHPSSQSAKAISPDVLQADNIRQQLSAIGLKLIQMNSALSQVEVREQQRKAQRREREKRLEAQLHLAQQKSGVTIADALTSSNYKVLQSDIKAAHNTLSAKCASLTKEAQQSNYPSFIQELESSLSALTYSAPEKEALQTILALRKQYQTYTELADSLQDQLNRTLDGISFSQDQLQKANARVILLKQTTPYLLRQNSDLSLKNTQLAQAQLENNQRRDKFSLPAWILAGLALVTSIPLVLALSGVLAVSLTPVLFYTLLSIIPGLSFATSFGLGITALVYGAKAAGNGRDLIGNENTIRSNIAQMEKNNSEITELQNQTIPSYLKALDENRQNQIEQKVLLQEKRLLAQEALHQAESIEPGKALHHTTSSASKWDIPPSYDAMNRNSFFSLVPYHAHGTMPKPSAPPIELMEDSSTYSYH
;
A
#
# COMPACT_ATOMS: atom_id res chain seq x y z
N MET A 1 31.87 -44.53 34.25
CA MET A 1 32.05 -43.06 34.28
C MET A 1 31.73 -42.57 35.68
N PRO A 2 32.65 -41.91 36.40
CA PRO A 2 32.28 -41.16 37.59
C PRO A 2 31.74 -39.77 37.19
N GLN A 3 30.60 -39.39 37.76
CA GLN A 3 30.05 -38.04 37.68
C GLN A 3 31.02 -37.05 38.31
N VAL A 4 31.45 -36.06 37.52
CA VAL A 4 32.06 -34.83 38.04
C VAL A 4 30.92 -33.85 38.33
N ASP A 5 30.17 -34.15 39.39
CA ASP A 5 29.15 -33.26 39.94
C ASP A 5 29.82 -32.25 40.87
N HIS A 6 30.54 -31.25 40.37
CA HIS A 6 30.81 -30.04 41.15
C HIS A 6 31.14 -28.86 40.22
N LEU A 7 30.26 -27.83 40.25
CA LEU A 7 30.39 -26.48 39.65
C LEU A 7 29.98 -26.28 38.19
N GLU A 8 28.75 -26.63 37.80
CA GLU A 8 28.10 -25.96 36.67
C GLU A 8 26.98 -25.04 37.18
N LYS A 9 27.33 -23.77 37.36
CA LYS A 9 26.37 -22.70 37.12
C LYS A 9 25.94 -22.86 35.67
N ASN A 10 24.74 -23.40 35.41
CA ASN A 10 24.20 -23.63 34.06
C ASN A 10 24.52 -22.42 33.17
N MET A 11 25.45 -22.59 32.26
CA MET A 11 25.92 -21.52 31.38
C MET A 11 24.84 -21.29 30.32
N PRO A 12 24.29 -20.08 30.18
CA PRO A 12 23.24 -19.83 29.18
C PRO A 12 23.80 -19.99 27.77
N LEU A 13 22.93 -20.28 26.80
CA LEU A 13 23.28 -20.43 25.38
C LEU A 13 24.02 -19.21 24.82
N SER A 14 23.80 -18.02 25.39
CA SER A 14 24.49 -16.79 24.98
C SER A 14 25.98 -16.80 25.27
N SER A 15 26.44 -17.56 26.27
CA SER A 15 27.85 -17.66 26.68
C SER A 15 28.50 -18.99 26.34
N TYR A 16 27.76 -19.93 25.74
CA TYR A 16 28.28 -21.24 25.40
C TYR A 16 29.37 -21.16 24.33
N ASN A 17 30.55 -21.71 24.63
CA ASN A 17 31.70 -21.74 23.71
C ASN A 17 31.88 -23.15 23.12
N VAL A 18 31.38 -23.32 21.90
CA VAL A 18 31.44 -24.60 21.16
C VAL A 18 32.88 -25.08 20.98
N HIS A 19 33.80 -24.19 20.60
CA HIS A 19 35.19 -24.56 20.33
C HIS A 19 35.90 -25.08 21.58
N GLN A 20 35.75 -24.38 22.71
CA GLN A 20 36.36 -24.81 23.98
C GLN A 20 35.83 -26.17 24.43
N GLN A 21 34.53 -26.41 24.26
CA GLN A 21 33.90 -27.70 24.60
C GLN A 21 34.37 -28.82 23.68
N LEU A 22 34.51 -28.55 22.38
CA LEU A 22 35.09 -29.49 21.42
C LEU A 22 36.53 -29.84 21.81
N VAL A 23 37.40 -28.86 22.03
CA VAL A 23 38.80 -29.06 22.41
C VAL A 23 38.91 -29.93 23.67
N THR A 24 38.17 -29.59 24.73
CA THR A 24 38.21 -30.32 26.00
C THR A 24 37.80 -31.79 25.82
N ARG A 25 36.70 -32.04 25.11
CA ARG A 25 36.19 -33.40 24.89
C ARG A 25 37.09 -34.21 23.95
N ILE A 26 37.67 -33.57 22.94
CA ILE A 26 38.61 -34.20 22.00
C ILE A 26 39.92 -34.56 22.72
N GLN A 27 40.49 -33.66 23.53
CA GLN A 27 41.68 -33.95 24.34
C GLN A 27 41.45 -35.14 25.26
N HIS A 28 40.29 -35.19 25.93
CA HIS A 28 39.90 -36.34 26.73
C HIS A 28 39.80 -37.62 25.89
N PHE A 29 39.13 -37.57 24.73
CA PHE A 29 39.02 -38.69 23.80
C PHE A 29 40.39 -39.23 23.37
N LEU A 30 41.33 -38.35 22.99
CA LEU A 30 42.66 -38.74 22.53
C LEU A 30 43.55 -39.33 23.63
N THR A 31 43.42 -38.84 24.87
CA THR A 31 44.34 -39.20 25.98
C THR A 31 43.85 -40.37 26.84
N HIS A 32 42.54 -40.55 26.97
CA HIS A 32 41.95 -41.56 27.88
C HIS A 32 41.39 -42.78 27.14
N THR A 33 41.27 -42.71 25.82
CA THR A 33 40.79 -43.81 24.98
C THR A 33 42.02 -44.40 24.28
N ASN A 34 42.35 -45.66 24.54
CA ASN A 34 43.45 -46.33 23.85
C ASN A 34 43.02 -46.68 22.41
N ILE A 35 43.08 -45.69 21.51
CA ILE A 35 42.55 -45.78 20.14
C ILE A 35 43.58 -46.50 19.25
N PRO A 36 43.25 -47.63 18.61
CA PRO A 36 44.15 -48.29 17.67
C PRO A 36 44.50 -47.41 16.47
N PHE A 37 45.71 -47.58 15.91
CA PHE A 37 46.15 -46.84 14.71
C PHE A 37 45.13 -46.92 13.55
N SER A 38 44.58 -48.10 13.27
CA SER A 38 43.62 -48.29 12.17
C SER A 38 42.34 -47.47 12.34
N VAL A 39 41.86 -47.34 13.58
CA VAL A 39 40.68 -46.54 13.92
C VAL A 39 40.99 -45.06 13.73
N LEU A 40 42.13 -44.59 14.24
CA LEU A 40 42.55 -43.19 14.11
C LEU A 40 42.80 -42.80 12.65
N LYS A 41 43.46 -43.66 11.88
CA LYS A 41 43.63 -43.53 10.42
C LYS A 41 42.28 -43.38 9.74
N SER A 42 41.29 -44.20 10.08
CA SER A 42 39.95 -44.12 9.49
C SER A 42 39.23 -42.81 9.80
N TYR A 43 39.39 -42.24 11.00
CA TYR A 43 38.82 -40.93 11.33
C TYR A 43 39.46 -39.80 10.52
N ILE A 44 40.77 -39.84 10.33
CA ILE A 44 41.51 -38.82 9.54
C ILE A 44 41.12 -38.91 8.05
N THR A 45 41.07 -40.11 7.47
CA THR A 45 40.79 -40.27 6.02
C THR A 45 39.31 -40.05 5.70
N ALA A 46 38.38 -40.56 6.52
CA ALA A 46 36.95 -40.51 6.24
C ALA A 46 36.28 -39.14 6.48
N ARG A 47 36.99 -38.16 7.05
CA ARG A 47 36.45 -36.83 7.42
C ARG A 47 35.23 -36.86 8.34
N LYS A 48 35.08 -37.93 9.13
CA LYS A 48 33.90 -38.07 9.96
C LYS A 48 34.03 -37.17 11.20
N PRO A 49 32.99 -36.41 11.55
CA PRO A 49 32.93 -35.85 12.90
C PRO A 49 33.00 -37.00 13.91
N LEU A 50 33.57 -36.73 15.07
CA LEU A 50 33.50 -37.65 16.20
C LEU A 50 32.06 -37.61 16.72
N ASP A 51 31.21 -38.49 16.17
CA ASP A 51 29.77 -38.54 16.45
C ASP A 51 29.48 -38.57 17.95
N GLU A 52 30.22 -39.37 18.72
CA GLU A 52 30.08 -39.44 20.19
C GLU A 52 30.31 -38.08 20.88
N ILE A 53 31.27 -37.30 20.41
CA ILE A 53 31.55 -35.95 20.95
C ILE A 53 30.49 -34.95 20.50
N HIS A 54 30.07 -35.05 19.23
CA HIS A 54 29.03 -34.18 18.68
C HIS A 54 27.70 -34.39 19.42
N ASP A 55 27.26 -35.64 19.57
CA ASP A 55 26.02 -36.01 20.25
C ASP A 55 26.03 -35.56 21.71
N ALA A 56 27.18 -35.68 22.39
CA ALA A 56 27.32 -35.21 23.77
C ALA A 56 27.15 -33.68 23.88
N ILE A 57 27.70 -32.91 22.94
CA ILE A 57 27.51 -31.45 22.88
C ILE A 57 26.06 -31.10 22.55
N VAL A 58 25.42 -31.83 21.64
CA VAL A 58 24.00 -31.59 21.28
C VAL A 58 23.07 -31.87 22.46
N MET A 59 23.30 -32.95 23.21
CA MET A 59 22.54 -33.22 24.43
C MET A 59 22.71 -32.10 25.47
N GLU A 60 23.93 -31.60 25.65
CA GLU A 60 24.22 -30.49 26.56
C GLU A 60 23.50 -29.20 26.12
N LEU A 61 23.61 -28.83 24.84
CA LEU A 61 22.94 -27.66 24.26
C LEU A 61 21.41 -27.73 24.41
N ASN A 62 20.80 -28.89 24.17
CA ASN A 62 19.35 -29.09 24.33
C ASN A 62 18.90 -28.92 25.79
N LYS A 63 19.72 -29.39 26.75
CA LYS A 63 19.45 -29.22 28.19
C LYS A 63 19.53 -27.73 28.60
N ILE A 64 20.54 -27.01 28.09
CA ILE A 64 20.68 -25.57 28.32
C ILE A 64 19.51 -24.82 27.70
N GLU A 65 19.13 -25.14 26.45
CA GLU A 65 17.99 -24.52 25.77
C GLU A 65 16.69 -24.66 26.57
N ALA A 66 16.40 -25.86 27.10
CA ALA A 66 15.22 -26.08 27.92
C ALA A 66 15.24 -25.22 29.19
N THR A 67 16.41 -25.09 29.83
CA THR A 67 16.59 -24.26 31.03
C THR A 67 16.41 -22.77 30.73
N ASP A 68 17.05 -22.27 29.67
CA ASP A 68 16.96 -20.88 29.24
C ASP A 68 15.53 -20.51 28.81
N LYS A 69 14.79 -21.45 28.20
CA LYS A 69 13.37 -21.25 27.82
C LYS A 69 12.46 -21.08 29.01
N GLU A 70 12.66 -21.86 30.07
CA GLU A 70 11.90 -21.72 31.32
C GLU A 70 12.28 -20.42 32.05
N GLU A 71 13.57 -20.06 32.09
CA GLU A 71 14.01 -18.81 32.69
C GLU A 71 13.49 -17.58 31.93
N ALA A 72 13.55 -17.59 30.59
CA ALA A 72 13.03 -16.52 29.75
C ALA A 72 11.51 -16.35 29.93
N LYS A 73 10.78 -17.46 29.98
CA LYS A 73 9.34 -17.46 30.28
C LYS A 73 9.08 -16.84 31.65
N ALA A 74 9.70 -17.34 32.72
CA ALA A 74 9.50 -16.82 34.07
C ALA A 74 9.82 -15.31 34.18
N ASN A 75 10.86 -14.84 33.50
CA ASN A 75 11.22 -13.43 33.44
C ASN A 75 10.17 -12.57 32.72
N LEU A 76 9.66 -13.04 31.57
CA LEU A 76 8.61 -12.35 30.81
C LEU A 76 7.29 -12.32 31.57
N GLU A 77 6.92 -13.43 32.21
CA GLU A 77 5.74 -13.53 33.07
C GLU A 77 5.82 -12.53 34.23
N ARG A 78 6.95 -12.46 34.93
CA ARG A 78 7.18 -11.47 36.00
C ARG A 78 7.04 -10.04 35.49
N LYS A 79 7.62 -9.72 34.32
CA LYS A 79 7.54 -8.39 33.72
C LYS A 79 6.11 -8.03 33.30
N ALA A 80 5.36 -8.98 32.75
CA ALA A 80 3.97 -8.78 32.36
C ALA A 80 3.08 -8.50 33.58
N LEU A 81 3.27 -9.24 34.68
CA LEU A 81 2.56 -9.00 35.94
C LEU A 81 2.88 -7.62 36.52
N GLU A 82 4.15 -7.20 36.49
CA GLU A 82 4.55 -5.86 36.97
C GLU A 82 3.93 -4.74 36.11
N ASN A 83 3.91 -4.91 34.78
CA ASN A 83 3.29 -3.96 33.87
C ASN A 83 1.77 -3.88 34.08
N GLN A 84 1.09 -5.02 34.23
CA GLN A 84 -0.34 -5.08 34.52
C GLN A 84 -0.67 -4.37 35.83
N LYS A 85 0.13 -4.59 36.88
CA LYS A 85 -0.03 -3.89 38.17
C LYS A 85 0.09 -2.38 38.02
N ARG A 86 1.06 -1.90 37.23
CA ARG A 86 1.27 -0.47 36.97
C ARG A 86 0.09 0.13 36.19
N GLU A 87 -0.41 -0.58 35.18
CA GLU A 87 -1.58 -0.17 34.39
C GLU A 87 -2.84 -0.08 35.26
N ASP A 88 -3.10 -1.09 36.09
CA ASP A 88 -4.25 -1.13 36.98
C ASP A 88 -4.20 -0.02 38.04
N GLN A 89 -3.01 0.31 38.56
CA GLN A 89 -2.81 1.45 39.46
C GLN A 89 -3.10 2.79 38.76
N SER A 90 -2.59 2.99 37.55
CA SER A 90 -2.83 4.20 36.76
C SER A 90 -4.33 4.38 36.45
N ASN A 91 -4.99 3.31 36.02
CA ASN A 91 -6.43 3.32 35.75
C ASN A 91 -7.26 3.59 37.01
N SER A 92 -6.86 3.04 38.16
CA SER A 92 -7.53 3.33 39.43
C SER A 92 -7.44 4.82 39.81
N GLN A 93 -6.28 5.45 39.65
CA GLN A 93 -6.10 6.88 39.93
C GLN A 93 -6.86 7.78 38.94
N LEU A 94 -7.01 7.33 37.69
CA LEU A 94 -7.83 8.04 36.70
C LEU A 94 -9.32 7.94 37.04
N ASP A 95 -9.78 6.75 37.44
CA ASP A 95 -11.16 6.52 37.85
C ASP A 95 -11.55 7.32 39.09
N GLU A 96 -10.64 7.45 40.06
CA GLU A 96 -10.83 8.26 41.26
C GLU A 96 -10.99 9.75 40.90
N ARG A 97 -10.05 10.32 40.13
CA ARG A 97 -10.14 11.71 39.66
C ARG A 97 -11.40 11.99 38.85
N ASN A 98 -11.84 11.03 38.04
CA ASN A 98 -13.07 11.16 37.25
C ASN A 98 -14.32 10.99 38.12
N SER A 99 -14.26 10.16 39.17
CA SER A 99 -15.33 10.06 40.16
C SER A 99 -15.54 11.39 40.88
N ASP A 100 -14.48 12.02 41.37
CA ASP A 100 -14.57 13.31 42.07
C ASP A 100 -15.19 14.41 41.19
N LYS A 101 -14.83 14.42 39.90
CA LYS A 101 -15.42 15.34 38.91
C LYS A 101 -16.89 15.07 38.67
N ASP A 102 -17.25 13.80 38.48
CA ASP A 102 -18.63 13.38 38.26
C ASP A 102 -19.50 13.63 39.50
N ASP A 103 -18.96 13.48 40.70
CA ASP A 103 -19.65 13.76 41.96
C ASP A 103 -19.92 15.27 42.11
N LEU A 104 -18.94 16.12 41.78
CA LEU A 104 -19.12 17.57 41.74
C LEU A 104 -20.15 18.00 40.68
N GLU A 105 -20.06 17.43 39.47
CA GLU A 105 -21.01 17.66 38.38
C GLU A 105 -22.43 17.23 38.78
N ARG A 106 -22.58 16.06 39.42
CA ARG A 106 -23.85 15.55 39.91
C ARG A 106 -24.46 16.48 40.95
N VAL A 107 -23.70 16.91 41.96
CA VAL A 107 -24.19 17.84 42.99
C VAL A 107 -24.65 19.15 42.36
N ARG A 108 -23.86 19.70 41.43
CA ARG A 108 -24.23 20.92 40.69
C ARG A 108 -25.53 20.72 39.90
N LEU A 109 -25.64 19.65 39.11
CA LEU A 109 -26.82 19.37 38.30
C LEU A 109 -28.08 19.16 39.15
N ILE A 110 -27.97 18.47 40.30
CA ILE A 110 -29.08 18.29 41.24
C ILE A 110 -29.55 19.64 41.80
N ASN A 111 -28.61 20.48 42.24
CA ASN A 111 -28.93 21.82 42.77
C ASN A 111 -29.55 22.72 41.69
N ASP A 112 -28.95 22.78 40.50
CA ASP A 112 -29.45 23.59 39.38
C ASP A 112 -30.84 23.12 38.93
N ARG A 113 -31.10 21.80 38.95
CA ARG A 113 -32.40 21.21 38.67
C ARG A 113 -33.43 21.60 39.72
N ALA A 114 -33.10 21.54 41.00
CA ALA A 114 -34.00 21.93 42.08
C ALA A 114 -34.40 23.42 41.97
N ILE A 115 -33.43 24.31 41.71
CA ILE A 115 -33.68 25.74 41.48
C ILE A 115 -34.58 25.94 40.24
N THR A 116 -34.29 25.22 39.16
CA THR A 116 -35.03 25.33 37.90
C THR A 116 -36.48 24.85 38.05
N ILE A 117 -36.73 23.78 38.81
CA ILE A 117 -38.09 23.32 39.16
C ILE A 117 -38.83 24.36 39.99
N SER A 118 -38.17 24.95 41.00
CA SER A 118 -38.77 26.01 41.81
C SER A 118 -39.17 27.22 40.96
N LEU A 119 -38.32 27.62 40.02
CA LEU A 119 -38.61 28.71 39.09
C LEU A 119 -39.78 28.37 38.16
N GLN A 120 -39.83 27.13 37.65
CA GLN A 120 -40.95 26.65 36.85
C GLN A 120 -42.28 26.79 37.61
N GLN A 121 -42.34 26.31 38.85
CA GLN A 121 -43.53 26.40 39.69
C GLN A 121 -43.96 27.85 39.95
N GLN A 122 -43.00 28.76 40.18
CA GLN A 122 -43.30 30.17 40.36
C GLN A 122 -43.90 30.80 39.08
N LEU A 123 -43.34 30.50 37.91
CA LEU A 123 -43.84 31.00 36.63
C LEU A 123 -45.21 30.42 36.27
N GLU A 124 -45.47 29.15 36.57
CA GLU A 124 -46.78 28.52 36.39
C GLU A 124 -47.85 29.19 37.27
N LEU A 125 -47.52 29.52 38.52
CA LEU A 125 -48.41 30.27 39.41
C LEU A 125 -48.69 31.69 38.89
N GLN A 126 -47.65 32.39 38.41
CA GLN A 126 -47.80 33.72 37.82
C GLN A 126 -48.66 33.68 36.55
N LEU A 127 -48.44 32.70 35.68
CA LEU A 127 -49.24 32.50 34.47
C LEU A 127 -50.70 32.27 34.83
N ARG A 128 -50.99 31.39 35.79
CA ARG A 128 -52.37 31.10 36.24
C ARG A 128 -53.07 32.36 36.78
N LEU A 129 -52.38 33.16 37.60
CA LEU A 129 -52.93 34.41 38.12
C LEU A 129 -53.20 35.43 37.00
N LEU A 130 -52.29 35.55 36.04
CA LEU A 130 -52.41 36.45 34.91
C LEU A 130 -53.55 36.04 33.97
N GLU A 131 -53.67 34.74 33.68
CA GLU A 131 -54.78 34.18 32.89
C GLU A 131 -56.14 34.41 33.57
N GLN A 132 -56.21 34.28 34.90
CA GLN A 132 -57.41 34.62 35.67
C GLN A 132 -57.78 36.11 35.55
N GLN A 133 -56.80 37.02 35.63
CA GLN A 133 -57.04 38.46 35.45
C GLN A 133 -57.51 38.80 34.03
N ILE A 134 -56.93 38.15 33.01
CA ILE A 134 -57.36 38.28 31.62
C ILE A 134 -58.80 37.80 31.45
N ALA A 135 -59.16 36.66 32.06
CA ALA A 135 -60.51 36.12 32.02
C ALA A 135 -61.54 37.05 32.68
N VAL A 136 -61.21 37.62 33.85
CA VAL A 136 -62.07 38.58 34.55
C VAL A 136 -62.25 39.87 33.74
N ARG A 137 -61.19 40.42 33.13
CA ARG A 137 -61.31 41.62 32.28
C ARG A 137 -62.13 41.36 31.03
N LYS A 138 -61.94 40.21 30.37
CA LYS A 138 -62.79 39.79 29.24
C LYS A 138 -64.26 39.67 29.65
N ALA A 139 -64.56 39.15 30.84
CA ALA A 139 -65.91 39.08 31.36
C ALA A 139 -66.51 40.47 31.67
N GLN A 140 -65.70 41.43 32.12
CA GLN A 140 -66.14 42.82 32.35
C GLN A 140 -66.37 43.60 31.04
N GLU A 141 -65.55 43.39 30.01
CA GLU A 141 -65.76 43.97 28.68
C GLU A 141 -67.06 43.47 28.02
N VAL A 142 -67.41 42.20 28.21
CA VAL A 142 -68.68 41.63 27.71
C VAL A 142 -69.91 42.24 28.43
N ASN A 143 -69.75 42.67 29.69
CA ASN A 143 -70.84 43.21 30.51
C ASN A 143 -71.13 44.72 30.28
N THR A 144 -70.34 45.42 29.46
CA THR A 144 -70.54 46.86 29.16
C THR A 144 -71.20 47.13 27.80
N HIS A 145 -71.53 46.10 27.02
CA HIS A 145 -72.09 46.21 25.66
C HIS A 145 -73.53 45.68 25.50
N GLN A 146 -74.31 45.54 26.59
CA GLN A 146 -75.74 45.18 26.51
C GLN A 146 -76.65 46.07 27.38
N HIS A 147 -77.05 47.23 26.85
CA HIS A 147 -78.35 47.84 27.16
C HIS A 147 -78.98 48.42 25.88
N GLY A 148 -80.09 47.81 25.45
CA GLY A 148 -80.87 48.22 24.28
C GLY A 148 -81.91 47.16 23.85
N HIS A 149 -82.98 47.02 24.64
CA HIS A 149 -84.20 46.22 24.40
C HIS A 149 -85.06 46.77 23.20
N PRO A 150 -86.29 46.26 22.94
CA PRO A 150 -86.77 44.90 22.62
C PRO A 150 -87.77 44.90 21.43
N SER A 151 -88.19 43.72 20.97
CA SER A 151 -89.54 43.40 20.40
C SER A 151 -89.46 42.02 19.72
N THR A 152 -90.44 41.13 19.61
CA THR A 152 -91.82 40.96 20.12
C THR A 152 -92.24 39.55 19.62
N THR A 153 -92.81 38.74 20.51
CA THR A 153 -93.86 37.70 20.32
C THR A 153 -93.84 36.70 19.14
N GLY A 154 -93.90 35.39 19.50
CA GLY A 154 -94.94 34.47 18.98
C GLY A 154 -94.52 33.29 18.08
N GLY A 155 -94.94 32.08 18.47
CA GLY A 155 -95.08 30.87 17.61
C GLY A 155 -94.12 29.71 17.96
N GLN A 156 -94.55 28.68 18.71
CA GLN A 156 -94.93 27.35 18.20
C GLN A 156 -93.98 26.82 17.10
N THR A 157 -93.17 25.77 17.31
CA THR A 157 -93.60 24.37 17.28
C THR A 157 -92.40 23.43 17.58
N VAL A 158 -92.68 22.38 18.37
CA VAL A 158 -92.38 20.94 18.17
C VAL A 158 -90.93 20.41 17.99
N ASN A 159 -90.71 19.27 18.66
CA ASN A 159 -89.63 18.26 18.58
C ASN A 159 -88.34 18.50 19.37
N GLU A 160 -87.72 17.52 20.03
CA GLU A 160 -88.09 16.18 20.55
C GLU A 160 -86.89 15.76 21.43
N HIS A 161 -87.15 15.11 22.57
CA HIS A 161 -86.46 13.95 23.15
C HIS A 161 -85.05 13.57 22.58
N SER A 162 -83.97 13.35 23.33
CA SER A 162 -83.90 12.45 24.50
C SER A 162 -82.53 12.46 25.20
N HIS A 163 -82.60 11.93 26.41
CA HIS A 163 -81.64 11.78 27.49
C HIS A 163 -80.46 10.81 27.23
N PRO A 164 -79.48 10.77 28.17
CA PRO A 164 -78.13 10.24 28.00
C PRO A 164 -78.04 8.76 28.38
N SER A 165 -76.89 8.13 28.15
CA SER A 165 -76.48 6.96 28.94
C SER A 165 -74.97 6.81 29.01
N GLU A 166 -74.51 7.05 30.24
CA GLU A 166 -73.39 6.45 30.94
C GLU A 166 -73.37 4.91 30.79
N SER A 167 -72.19 4.31 30.63
CA SER A 167 -71.82 2.95 31.08
C SER A 167 -70.35 2.68 30.76
N ALA A 168 -69.56 2.39 31.79
CA ALA A 168 -68.26 1.73 31.72
C ALA A 168 -68.44 0.20 31.49
N PRO A 169 -67.43 -0.66 31.75
CA PRO A 169 -66.16 -0.90 31.05
C PRO A 169 -66.03 -2.40 30.63
N GLN A 170 -65.09 -2.80 29.75
CA GLN A 170 -64.42 -4.12 29.85
C GLN A 170 -63.28 -4.40 28.83
N THR A 171 -62.14 -4.81 29.41
CA THR A 171 -61.21 -5.93 29.09
C THR A 171 -60.51 -6.16 27.74
N GLN A 172 -59.18 -6.32 27.89
CA GLN A 172 -58.26 -7.35 27.37
C GLN A 172 -57.93 -7.45 25.87
N GLY A 173 -56.62 -7.52 25.58
CA GLY A 173 -56.06 -8.00 24.33
C GLY A 173 -54.56 -7.73 24.23
N ALA A 174 -53.75 -8.69 24.67
CA ALA A 174 -52.30 -8.73 24.45
C ALA A 174 -51.96 -8.95 22.97
N HIS A 175 -50.81 -8.45 22.49
CA HIS A 175 -49.94 -9.14 21.53
C HIS A 175 -48.52 -8.54 21.51
N GLU A 176 -47.54 -9.43 21.51
CA GLU A 176 -46.09 -9.22 21.43
C GLU A 176 -45.57 -9.11 19.98
N HIS A 177 -44.25 -8.81 19.91
CA HIS A 177 -43.28 -8.94 18.82
C HIS A 177 -43.25 -7.77 17.82
N GLY A 178 -42.11 -7.25 17.39
CA GLY A 178 -40.70 -7.54 17.61
C GLY A 178 -39.86 -6.56 16.77
N HIS A 179 -38.66 -6.23 17.22
CA HIS A 179 -37.61 -5.56 16.42
C HIS A 179 -37.06 -6.56 15.36
N PRO A 180 -36.48 -6.15 14.21
CA PRO A 180 -35.22 -5.39 14.21
C PRO A 180 -34.91 -4.43 13.03
N SER A 181 -34.00 -3.52 13.36
CA SER A 181 -32.82 -3.00 12.65
C SER A 181 -32.80 -2.58 11.17
N GLU A 182 -32.12 -1.44 11.02
CA GLU A 182 -31.15 -1.05 9.98
C GLU A 182 -31.64 -0.77 8.57
N THR A 183 -31.55 0.51 8.17
CA THR A 183 -30.69 0.84 7.01
C THR A 183 -30.21 2.29 7.04
N THR A 184 -28.95 2.38 6.64
CA THR A 184 -28.10 3.52 6.32
C THR A 184 -28.64 4.46 5.25
N GLY A 185 -28.29 5.74 5.39
CA GLY A 185 -27.97 6.65 4.30
C GLY A 185 -29.12 7.44 3.69
N ARG A 186 -29.19 8.75 4.00
CA ARG A 186 -29.33 9.75 2.93
C ARG A 186 -28.95 11.17 3.35
N THR A 187 -28.20 11.75 2.43
CA THR A 187 -27.71 13.10 2.21
C THR A 187 -28.61 14.26 2.63
N HIS A 188 -27.97 15.29 3.19
CA HIS A 188 -28.49 16.65 3.30
C HIS A 188 -28.86 17.20 1.91
N GLU A 189 -30.14 17.44 1.68
CA GLU A 189 -30.61 18.35 0.62
C GLU A 189 -31.04 19.67 1.25
N HIS A 190 -30.36 20.73 0.85
CA HIS A 190 -30.84 22.10 0.96
C HIS A 190 -31.98 22.30 -0.03
N ARG A 191 -33.18 22.61 0.46
CA ARG A 191 -34.26 23.14 -0.38
C ARG A 191 -34.62 24.55 0.07
N HIS A 192 -34.07 25.51 -0.68
CA HIS A 192 -34.63 26.85 -0.79
C HIS A 192 -35.94 26.76 -1.57
N SER A 193 -36.99 27.41 -1.09
CA SER A 193 -38.14 27.79 -1.90
C SER A 193 -38.68 29.10 -1.39
N SER A 194 -38.22 30.17 -2.03
CA SER A 194 -38.89 31.45 -2.10
C SER A 194 -39.79 31.50 -3.34
N GLU A 195 -40.97 32.06 -3.13
CA GLU A 195 -41.80 32.85 -4.05
C GLU A 195 -42.42 32.20 -5.29
N THR A 196 -43.75 32.09 -5.26
CA THR A 196 -44.60 32.83 -6.21
C THR A 196 -46.01 32.96 -5.65
N THR A 197 -46.38 34.18 -5.27
CA THR A 197 -47.73 34.59 -4.88
C THR A 197 -48.21 35.71 -5.78
N SER A 198 -49.51 35.68 -6.06
CA SER A 198 -50.41 36.72 -6.59
C SER A 198 -50.69 36.68 -8.09
N PRO A 199 -51.90 37.09 -8.54
CA PRO A 199 -52.92 37.90 -7.84
C PRO A 199 -54.32 37.22 -7.81
N THR A 200 -55.28 37.57 -6.94
CA THR A 200 -56.18 38.71 -7.19
C THR A 200 -57.36 38.71 -6.18
N HIS A 201 -57.65 39.91 -5.66
CA HIS A 201 -58.88 40.42 -5.02
C HIS A 201 -59.35 39.90 -3.65
N SER A 202 -59.11 40.71 -2.60
CA SER A 202 -60.17 41.53 -1.99
C SER A 202 -59.63 42.51 -0.95
N HIS A 203 -59.92 43.80 -1.14
CA HIS A 203 -59.93 44.88 -0.15
C HIS A 203 -61.22 45.69 -0.40
N PRO A 204 -61.75 46.51 0.53
CA PRO A 204 -61.21 46.86 1.85
C PRO A 204 -62.22 46.68 3.01
N SER A 205 -61.74 46.39 4.22
CA SER A 205 -62.46 46.72 5.45
C SER A 205 -61.48 47.28 6.46
N SER A 206 -61.33 48.59 6.42
CA SER A 206 -60.75 49.40 7.47
C SER A 206 -61.56 49.20 8.74
N GLN A 207 -61.06 48.45 9.73
CA GLN A 207 -61.55 48.52 11.11
C GLN A 207 -60.57 47.89 12.12
N SER A 208 -59.99 48.78 12.93
CA SER A 208 -59.49 48.57 14.29
C SER A 208 -58.41 47.52 14.52
N ALA A 209 -57.16 47.99 14.62
CA ALA A 209 -56.12 47.35 15.41
C ALA A 209 -56.63 47.19 16.85
N LYS A 210 -57.17 46.01 17.17
CA LYS A 210 -57.49 45.63 18.55
C LYS A 210 -56.15 45.51 19.29
N ALA A 211 -55.80 46.53 20.06
CA ALA A 211 -54.60 46.55 20.87
C ALA A 211 -54.50 45.24 21.66
N ILE A 212 -53.47 44.43 21.41
CA ILE A 212 -53.21 43.24 22.20
C ILE A 212 -53.00 43.72 23.63
N SER A 213 -53.85 43.30 24.57
CA SER A 213 -53.74 43.70 25.97
C SER A 213 -52.33 43.37 26.47
N PRO A 214 -51.64 44.29 27.18
CA PRO A 214 -50.30 44.06 27.70
C PRO A 214 -50.17 42.75 28.50
N ASP A 215 -51.25 42.29 29.14
CA ASP A 215 -51.29 41.04 29.90
C ASP A 215 -51.22 39.79 29.00
N VAL A 216 -51.74 39.84 27.77
CA VAL A 216 -51.65 38.71 26.82
C VAL A 216 -50.21 38.54 26.34
N LEU A 217 -49.51 39.65 26.06
CA LEU A 217 -48.09 39.64 25.73
C LEU A 217 -47.23 39.12 26.91
N GLN A 218 -47.59 39.48 28.13
CA GLN A 218 -46.92 38.99 29.34
C GLN A 218 -47.17 37.49 29.57
N ALA A 219 -48.39 37.00 29.32
CA ALA A 219 -48.71 35.57 29.41
C ALA A 219 -47.92 34.75 28.37
N ASP A 220 -47.82 35.24 27.14
CA ASP A 220 -47.04 34.57 26.09
C ASP A 220 -45.53 34.58 26.39
N ASN A 221 -45.00 35.65 27.00
CA ASN A 221 -43.61 35.67 27.50
C ASN A 221 -43.38 34.60 28.59
N ILE A 222 -44.28 34.51 29.58
CA ILE A 222 -44.18 33.48 30.62
C ILE A 222 -44.25 32.07 30.02
N ARG A 223 -45.11 31.83 29.02
CA ARG A 223 -45.18 30.54 28.31
C ARG A 223 -43.88 30.20 27.56
N GLN A 224 -43.24 31.19 26.93
CA GLN A 224 -41.92 30.99 26.31
C GLN A 224 -40.83 30.70 27.35
N GLN A 225 -40.87 31.34 28.52
CA GLN A 225 -39.94 31.03 29.61
C GLN A 225 -40.15 29.61 30.16
N LEU A 226 -41.40 29.16 30.30
CA LEU A 226 -41.73 27.79 30.73
C LEU A 226 -41.27 26.74 29.73
N SER A 227 -41.41 26.98 28.42
CA SER A 227 -40.90 26.04 27.41
C SER A 227 -39.36 25.95 27.43
N ALA A 228 -38.67 27.08 27.58
CA ALA A 228 -37.22 27.11 27.74
C ALA A 228 -36.75 26.37 29.01
N ILE A 229 -37.47 26.53 30.13
CA ILE A 229 -37.22 25.79 31.37
C ILE A 229 -37.45 24.28 31.17
N GLY A 230 -38.52 23.89 30.49
CA GLY A 230 -38.79 22.49 30.17
C GLY A 230 -37.65 21.83 29.39
N LEU A 231 -37.12 22.52 28.37
CA LEU A 231 -35.95 22.05 27.61
C LEU A 231 -34.71 21.94 28.50
N LYS A 232 -34.46 22.92 29.36
CA LYS A 232 -33.33 22.92 30.31
C LYS A 232 -33.40 21.74 31.28
N LEU A 233 -34.59 21.39 31.79
CA LEU A 233 -34.80 20.23 32.66
C LEU A 233 -34.53 18.91 31.95
N ILE A 234 -34.95 18.77 30.69
CA ILE A 234 -34.65 17.57 29.87
C ILE A 234 -33.13 17.42 29.69
N GLN A 235 -32.42 18.51 29.38
CA GLN A 235 -30.97 18.50 29.24
C GLN A 235 -30.27 18.09 30.55
N MET A 236 -30.70 18.62 31.69
CA MET A 236 -30.16 18.25 33.01
C MET A 236 -30.40 16.78 33.35
N ASN A 237 -31.60 16.26 33.08
CA ASN A 237 -31.91 14.84 33.31
C ASN A 237 -31.04 13.93 32.43
N SER A 238 -30.81 14.31 31.17
CA SER A 238 -29.89 13.59 30.28
C SER A 238 -28.46 13.60 30.80
N ALA A 239 -27.96 14.76 31.25
CA ALA A 239 -26.62 14.88 31.83
C ALA A 239 -26.45 14.04 33.11
N LEU A 240 -27.46 14.03 34.00
CA LEU A 240 -27.46 13.17 35.20
C LEU A 240 -27.42 11.68 34.83
N SER A 241 -28.21 11.25 33.85
CA SER A 241 -28.19 9.87 33.36
C SER A 241 -26.82 9.47 32.79
N GLN A 242 -26.15 10.37 32.06
CA GLN A 242 -24.79 10.12 31.57
C GLN A 242 -23.79 9.94 32.71
N VAL A 243 -23.88 10.73 33.77
CA VAL A 243 -23.03 10.58 34.97
C VAL A 243 -23.23 9.19 35.62
N GLU A 244 -24.48 8.71 35.71
CA GLU A 244 -24.77 7.37 36.24
C GLU A 244 -24.19 6.25 35.38
N VAL A 245 -24.27 6.36 34.05
CA VAL A 245 -23.66 5.40 33.12
C VAL A 245 -22.14 5.34 33.30
N ARG A 246 -21.48 6.50 33.40
CA ARG A 246 -20.02 6.57 33.65
C ARG A 246 -19.65 5.92 34.99
N GLU A 247 -20.46 6.09 36.03
CA GLU A 247 -20.24 5.46 37.33
C GLU A 247 -20.39 3.92 37.26
N GLN A 248 -21.40 3.40 36.57
CA GLN A 248 -21.58 1.96 36.39
C GLN A 248 -20.40 1.33 35.65
N GLN A 249 -19.88 2.01 34.61
CA GLN A 249 -18.70 1.57 33.88
C GLN A 249 -17.46 1.49 34.80
N ARG A 250 -17.21 2.51 35.62
CA ARG A 250 -16.11 2.49 36.60
C ARG A 250 -16.26 1.36 37.62
N LYS A 251 -17.49 1.07 38.09
CA LYS A 251 -17.76 -0.06 39.01
C LYS A 251 -17.42 -1.41 38.37
N ALA A 252 -17.78 -1.61 37.10
CA ALA A 252 -17.41 -2.82 36.38
C ALA A 252 -15.89 -2.97 36.25
N GLN A 253 -15.19 -1.89 35.87
CA GLN A 253 -13.72 -1.88 35.75
C GLN A 253 -13.01 -2.13 37.09
N ARG A 254 -13.52 -1.59 38.20
CA ARG A 254 -13.01 -1.89 39.55
C ARG A 254 -13.09 -3.38 39.89
N ARG A 255 -14.24 -4.01 39.65
CA ARG A 255 -14.43 -5.46 39.88
C ARG A 255 -13.47 -6.30 39.07
N GLU A 256 -13.22 -5.94 37.81
CA GLU A 256 -12.24 -6.65 36.98
C GLU A 256 -10.81 -6.52 37.51
N ARG A 257 -10.42 -5.34 38.00
CA ARG A 257 -9.12 -5.13 38.65
C ARG A 257 -8.97 -5.92 39.94
N GLU A 258 -10.02 -5.97 40.77
CA GLU A 258 -10.03 -6.76 42.00
C GLU A 258 -9.85 -8.25 41.72
N LYS A 259 -10.56 -8.79 40.72
CA LYS A 259 -10.37 -10.19 40.28
C LYS A 259 -8.92 -10.47 39.84
N ARG A 260 -8.32 -9.57 39.06
CA ARG A 260 -6.91 -9.72 38.64
C ARG A 260 -5.96 -9.66 39.83
N LEU A 261 -6.19 -8.76 40.78
CA LEU A 261 -5.37 -8.65 41.99
C LEU A 261 -5.44 -9.93 42.84
N GLU A 262 -6.63 -10.52 42.99
CA GLU A 262 -6.81 -11.81 43.66
C GLU A 262 -6.06 -12.94 42.94
N ALA A 263 -6.17 -13.01 41.61
CA ALA A 263 -5.42 -13.97 40.80
C ALA A 263 -3.89 -13.81 40.96
N GLN A 264 -3.39 -12.57 40.98
CA GLN A 264 -1.96 -12.28 41.23
C GLN A 264 -1.50 -12.77 42.61
N LEU A 265 -2.32 -12.58 43.65
CA LEU A 265 -2.02 -13.04 45.00
C LEU A 265 -2.01 -14.58 45.09
N HIS A 266 -2.94 -15.24 44.40
CA HIS A 266 -2.98 -16.70 44.31
C HIS A 266 -1.80 -17.29 43.54
N LEU A 267 -1.34 -16.65 42.46
CA LEU A 267 -0.13 -17.04 41.74
C LEU A 267 1.12 -16.92 42.63
N ALA A 268 1.24 -15.83 43.40
CA ALA A 268 2.34 -15.65 44.34
C ALA A 268 2.36 -16.72 45.47
N GLN A 269 1.18 -17.24 45.83
CA GLN A 269 1.01 -18.32 46.81
C GLN A 269 1.10 -19.73 46.19
N GLN A 270 1.36 -19.84 44.88
CA GLN A 270 1.40 -21.11 44.14
C GLN A 270 0.14 -21.97 44.32
N LYS A 271 -1.04 -21.34 44.47
CA LYS A 271 -2.30 -22.09 44.57
C LYS A 271 -2.66 -22.76 43.25
N SER A 272 -3.06 -24.03 43.30
CA SER A 272 -3.47 -24.79 42.12
C SER A 272 -4.73 -24.21 41.46
N GLY A 273 -4.76 -24.21 40.13
CA GLY A 273 -5.95 -23.84 39.34
C GLY A 273 -6.05 -22.37 38.94
N VAL A 274 -5.12 -21.51 39.38
CA VAL A 274 -5.01 -20.12 38.89
C VAL A 274 -3.86 -20.04 37.89
N THR A 275 -4.12 -19.42 36.74
CA THR A 275 -3.16 -19.27 35.65
C THR A 275 -2.75 -17.81 35.48
N ILE A 276 -1.64 -17.57 34.78
CA ILE A 276 -1.23 -16.20 34.45
C ILE A 276 -2.23 -15.46 33.57
N ALA A 277 -3.07 -16.18 32.82
CA ALA A 277 -4.14 -15.59 32.02
C ALA A 277 -5.19 -14.89 32.90
N ASP A 278 -5.42 -15.38 34.12
CA ASP A 278 -6.39 -14.82 35.07
C ASP A 278 -5.88 -13.52 35.73
N ALA A 279 -4.56 -13.35 35.77
CA ALA A 279 -3.89 -12.21 36.39
C ALA A 279 -3.62 -11.03 35.44
N LEU A 280 -3.88 -11.20 34.14
CA LEU A 280 -3.62 -10.22 33.08
C LEU A 280 -4.91 -9.86 32.33
N THR A 281 -4.92 -8.72 31.64
CA THR A 281 -5.96 -8.46 30.62
C THR A 281 -5.76 -9.39 29.42
N SER A 282 -6.83 -9.65 28.66
CA SER A 282 -6.73 -10.47 27.43
C SER A 282 -5.71 -9.92 26.43
N SER A 283 -5.60 -8.58 26.34
CA SER A 283 -4.59 -7.92 25.50
C SER A 283 -3.18 -8.20 25.99
N ASN A 284 -2.91 -7.98 27.28
CA ASN A 284 -1.57 -8.18 27.85
C ASN A 284 -1.16 -9.65 27.87
N TYR A 285 -2.11 -10.57 28.05
CA TYR A 285 -1.84 -12.01 27.93
C TYR A 285 -1.45 -12.41 26.50
N LYS A 286 -2.12 -11.87 25.48
CA LYS A 286 -1.73 -12.11 24.07
C LYS A 286 -0.32 -11.58 23.76
N VAL A 287 0.02 -10.39 24.28
CA VAL A 287 1.36 -9.83 24.16
C VAL A 287 2.39 -10.76 24.83
N LEU A 288 2.14 -11.19 26.06
CA LEU A 288 3.00 -12.14 26.77
C LEU A 288 3.19 -13.45 26.00
N GLN A 289 2.13 -14.05 25.46
CA GLN A 289 2.24 -15.27 24.66
C GLN A 289 3.11 -15.07 23.40
N SER A 290 2.93 -13.92 22.73
CA SER A 290 3.75 -13.55 21.58
C SER A 290 5.22 -13.39 21.97
N ASP A 291 5.49 -12.71 23.08
CA ASP A 291 6.86 -12.47 23.57
C ASP A 291 7.55 -13.77 24.01
N ILE A 292 6.85 -14.67 24.71
CA ILE A 292 7.37 -16.00 25.07
C ILE A 292 7.69 -16.80 23.82
N LYS A 293 6.78 -16.83 22.85
CA LYS A 293 6.99 -17.55 21.58
C LYS A 293 8.19 -16.98 20.82
N ALA A 294 8.32 -15.66 20.76
CA ALA A 294 9.46 -15.00 20.14
C ALA A 294 10.78 -15.36 20.84
N ALA A 295 10.83 -15.29 22.17
CA ALA A 295 12.01 -15.64 22.96
C ALA A 295 12.39 -17.13 22.78
N HIS A 296 11.42 -18.04 22.81
CA HIS A 296 11.64 -19.47 22.57
C HIS A 296 12.19 -19.73 21.18
N ASN A 297 11.64 -19.07 20.15
CA ASN A 297 12.16 -19.19 18.78
C ASN A 297 13.60 -18.67 18.66
N THR A 298 13.93 -17.55 19.31
CA THR A 298 15.31 -17.02 19.35
C THR A 298 16.26 -18.01 20.01
N LEU A 299 15.87 -18.62 21.14
CA LEU A 299 16.68 -19.62 21.84
C LEU A 299 16.87 -20.89 21.00
N SER A 300 15.81 -21.40 20.37
CA SER A 300 15.91 -22.55 19.46
C SER A 300 16.79 -22.27 18.25
N ALA A 301 16.68 -21.08 17.65
CA ALA A 301 17.56 -20.68 16.56
C ALA A 301 19.03 -20.59 17.02
N LYS A 302 19.29 -20.08 18.23
CA LYS A 302 20.63 -20.04 18.80
C LYS A 302 21.18 -21.45 19.07
N CYS A 303 20.38 -22.34 19.65
CA CYS A 303 20.74 -23.75 19.88
C CYS A 303 21.07 -24.48 18.56
N ALA A 304 20.22 -24.31 17.54
CA ALA A 304 20.45 -24.87 16.21
C ALA A 304 21.74 -24.32 15.56
N SER A 305 21.99 -23.01 15.71
CA SER A 305 23.24 -22.38 15.23
C SER A 305 24.47 -22.96 15.93
N LEU A 306 24.44 -23.13 17.26
CA LEU A 306 25.55 -23.70 18.02
C LEU A 306 25.76 -25.18 17.70
N THR A 307 24.67 -25.93 17.48
CA THR A 307 24.72 -27.33 17.03
C THR A 307 25.40 -27.45 15.67
N LYS A 308 25.02 -26.58 14.72
CA LYS A 308 25.65 -26.51 13.40
C LYS A 308 27.12 -26.12 13.49
N GLU A 309 27.46 -25.14 14.31
CA GLU A 309 28.85 -24.76 14.59
C GLU A 309 29.64 -25.94 15.16
N ALA A 310 29.06 -26.69 16.11
CA ALA A 310 29.68 -27.87 16.69
C ALA A 310 29.96 -28.93 15.62
N GLN A 311 29.00 -29.18 14.72
CA GLN A 311 29.16 -30.12 13.62
C GLN A 311 30.28 -29.69 12.65
N GLN A 312 30.30 -28.41 12.26
CA GLN A 312 31.26 -27.88 11.29
C GLN A 312 32.68 -27.83 11.84
N SER A 313 32.83 -27.48 13.12
CA SER A 313 34.11 -27.30 13.80
C SER A 313 34.67 -28.58 14.40
N ASN A 314 33.88 -29.67 14.50
CA ASN A 314 34.29 -30.94 15.12
C ASN A 314 35.54 -31.53 14.47
N TYR A 315 35.48 -31.82 13.17
CA TYR A 315 36.59 -32.44 12.45
C TYR A 315 37.85 -31.55 12.40
N PRO A 316 37.76 -30.24 12.07
CA PRO A 316 38.93 -29.35 12.14
C PRO A 316 39.58 -29.31 13.53
N SER A 317 38.77 -29.22 14.60
CA SER A 317 39.28 -29.22 15.97
C SER A 317 39.95 -30.55 16.31
N PHE A 318 39.38 -31.67 15.83
CA PHE A 318 39.97 -33.00 16.01
C PHE A 318 41.35 -33.11 15.37
N ILE A 319 41.49 -32.67 14.10
CA ILE A 319 42.77 -32.72 13.39
C ILE A 319 43.83 -31.85 14.08
N GLN A 320 43.46 -30.65 14.54
CA GLN A 320 44.37 -29.74 15.23
C GLN A 320 44.83 -30.28 16.60
N GLU A 321 43.89 -30.80 17.40
CA GLU A 321 44.21 -31.41 18.69
C GLU A 321 45.02 -32.70 18.53
N LEU A 322 44.72 -33.50 17.51
CA LEU A 322 45.51 -34.69 17.22
C LEU A 322 46.95 -34.34 16.83
N GLU A 323 47.14 -33.36 15.95
CA GLU A 323 48.49 -32.93 15.53
C GLU A 323 49.32 -32.38 16.70
N SER A 324 48.71 -31.56 17.55
CA SER A 324 49.39 -30.97 18.71
C SER A 324 49.70 -32.00 19.81
N SER A 325 48.83 -33.00 20.01
CA SER A 325 49.00 -34.02 21.05
C SER A 325 49.76 -35.27 20.60
N LEU A 326 49.99 -35.47 19.30
CA LEU A 326 50.56 -36.72 18.75
C LEU A 326 51.87 -37.17 19.40
N SER A 327 52.72 -36.20 19.77
CA SER A 327 53.99 -36.48 20.44
C SER A 327 53.81 -37.11 21.83
N ALA A 328 52.77 -36.68 22.57
CA ALA A 328 52.44 -37.13 23.91
C ALA A 328 51.61 -38.43 23.96
N LEU A 329 50.98 -38.82 22.84
CA LEU A 329 50.19 -40.06 22.76
C LEU A 329 51.05 -41.33 22.81
N THR A 330 50.47 -42.42 23.32
CA THR A 330 51.11 -43.73 23.52
C THR A 330 51.15 -44.57 22.25
N TYR A 331 51.65 -44.01 21.14
CA TYR A 331 51.89 -44.72 19.87
C TYR A 331 53.37 -45.06 19.68
N SER A 332 53.65 -46.13 18.94
CA SER A 332 55.01 -46.47 18.53
C SER A 332 55.59 -45.42 17.55
N ALA A 333 56.92 -45.32 17.46
CA ALA A 333 57.57 -44.42 16.52
C ALA A 333 57.08 -44.55 15.04
N PRO A 334 56.97 -45.77 14.46
CA PRO A 334 56.48 -45.91 13.09
C PRO A 334 55.00 -45.55 12.93
N GLU A 335 54.16 -45.74 13.96
CA GLU A 335 52.77 -45.29 13.94
C GLU A 335 52.66 -43.76 13.99
N LYS A 336 53.49 -43.10 14.82
CA LYS A 336 53.54 -41.63 14.89
C LYS A 336 53.95 -41.03 13.54
N GLU A 337 54.98 -41.57 12.90
CA GLU A 337 55.44 -41.12 11.58
C GLU A 337 54.37 -41.34 10.49
N ALA A 338 53.72 -42.50 10.49
CA ALA A 338 52.61 -42.78 9.58
C ALA A 338 51.45 -41.79 9.77
N LEU A 339 51.04 -41.52 11.01
CA LEU A 339 49.98 -40.55 11.32
C LEU A 339 50.36 -39.13 10.91
N GLN A 340 51.60 -38.69 11.15
CA GLN A 340 52.09 -37.38 10.68
C GLN A 340 52.00 -37.25 9.15
N THR A 341 52.39 -38.29 8.43
CA THR A 341 52.35 -38.30 6.97
C THR A 341 50.92 -38.27 6.45
N ILE A 342 50.01 -39.06 7.05
CA ILE A 342 48.58 -39.06 6.72
C ILE A 342 47.96 -37.68 6.98
N LEU A 343 48.28 -37.03 8.11
CA LEU A 343 47.81 -35.68 8.43
C LEU A 343 48.30 -34.63 7.41
N ALA A 344 49.57 -34.71 7.00
CA ALA A 344 50.15 -33.81 6.00
C ALA A 344 49.46 -33.96 4.63
N LEU A 345 49.28 -35.20 4.15
CA LEU A 345 48.55 -35.49 2.91
C LEU A 345 47.09 -35.03 2.99
N ARG A 346 46.47 -35.18 4.16
CA ARG A 346 45.10 -34.74 4.37
C ARG A 346 44.95 -33.21 4.31
N LYS A 347 45.92 -32.47 4.84
CA LYS A 347 45.99 -31.01 4.68
C LYS A 347 46.16 -30.62 3.20
N GLN A 348 47.03 -31.31 2.46
CA GLN A 348 47.18 -31.08 1.02
C GLN A 348 45.88 -31.33 0.25
N TYR A 349 45.19 -32.44 0.53
CA TYR A 349 43.86 -32.72 -0.03
C TYR A 349 42.90 -31.55 0.21
N GLN A 350 42.84 -31.03 1.43
CA GLN A 350 41.95 -29.92 1.77
C GLN A 350 42.30 -28.67 0.97
N THR A 351 43.57 -28.28 0.91
CA THR A 351 44.04 -27.14 0.11
C THR A 351 43.65 -27.27 -1.36
N TYR A 352 43.85 -28.46 -1.96
CA TYR A 352 43.46 -28.68 -3.36
C TYR A 352 41.95 -28.65 -3.57
N THR A 353 41.17 -29.13 -2.61
CA THR A 353 39.70 -29.09 -2.67
C THR A 353 39.19 -27.65 -2.57
N GLU A 354 39.73 -26.85 -1.64
CA GLU A 354 39.38 -25.42 -1.50
C GLU A 354 39.74 -24.61 -2.76
N LEU A 355 40.91 -24.89 -3.37
CA LEU A 355 41.29 -24.28 -4.64
C LEU A 355 40.34 -24.72 -5.78
N ALA A 356 39.95 -25.99 -5.83
CA ALA A 356 39.01 -26.49 -6.82
C ALA A 356 37.62 -25.84 -6.67
N ASP A 357 37.13 -25.67 -5.44
CA ASP A 357 35.86 -24.99 -5.17
C ASP A 357 35.92 -23.51 -5.58
N SER A 358 37.01 -22.81 -5.25
CA SER A 358 37.23 -21.43 -5.69
C SER A 358 37.29 -21.31 -7.21
N LEU A 359 37.93 -22.26 -7.90
CA LEU A 359 37.98 -22.28 -9.37
C LEU A 359 36.61 -22.58 -9.98
N GLN A 360 35.82 -23.45 -9.35
CA GLN A 360 34.45 -23.73 -9.76
C GLN A 360 33.57 -22.47 -9.66
N ASP A 361 33.70 -21.70 -8.58
CA ASP A 361 32.98 -20.44 -8.41
C ASP A 361 33.39 -19.39 -9.45
N GLN A 362 34.70 -19.27 -9.72
CA GLN A 362 35.20 -18.39 -10.77
C GLN A 362 34.67 -18.79 -12.14
N LEU A 363 34.66 -20.09 -12.45
CA LEU A 363 34.11 -20.63 -13.69
C LEU A 363 32.62 -20.31 -13.86
N ASN A 364 31.83 -20.44 -12.79
CA ASN A 364 30.42 -20.09 -12.80
C ASN A 364 30.22 -18.59 -13.12
N ARG A 365 31.00 -17.69 -12.47
CA ARG A 365 30.94 -16.24 -12.76
C ARG A 365 31.35 -15.93 -14.20
N THR A 366 32.37 -16.61 -14.72
CA THR A 366 32.80 -16.45 -16.11
C THR A 366 31.72 -16.92 -17.09
N LEU A 367 31.03 -18.02 -16.79
CA LEU A 367 29.87 -18.48 -17.58
C LEU A 367 28.72 -17.46 -17.58
N ASP A 368 28.41 -16.87 -16.43
CA ASP A 368 27.41 -15.80 -16.33
C ASP A 368 27.84 -14.57 -17.15
N GLY A 369 29.13 -14.21 -17.10
CA GLY A 369 29.71 -13.15 -17.92
C GLY A 369 29.58 -13.41 -19.43
N ILE A 370 29.81 -14.65 -19.88
CA ILE A 370 29.58 -15.06 -21.28
C ILE A 370 28.12 -14.86 -21.66
N SER A 371 27.19 -15.38 -20.84
CA SER A 371 25.76 -15.27 -21.09
C SER A 371 25.30 -13.81 -21.16
N PHE A 372 25.77 -12.98 -20.23
CA PHE A 372 25.48 -11.54 -20.21
C PHE A 372 25.97 -10.85 -21.48
N SER A 373 27.24 -11.04 -21.86
CA SER A 373 27.80 -10.42 -23.06
C SER A 373 27.06 -10.88 -24.34
N GLN A 374 26.61 -12.13 -24.41
CA GLN A 374 25.82 -12.63 -25.53
C GLN A 374 24.45 -11.96 -25.63
N ASP A 375 23.71 -11.85 -24.51
CA ASP A 375 22.40 -11.19 -24.47
C ASP A 375 22.52 -9.71 -24.84
N GLN A 376 23.50 -9.00 -24.28
CA GLN A 376 23.73 -7.60 -24.61
C GLN A 376 24.11 -7.39 -26.08
N LEU A 377 24.93 -8.28 -26.64
CA LEU A 377 25.29 -8.24 -28.06
C LEU A 377 24.06 -8.49 -28.95
N GLN A 378 23.18 -9.41 -28.58
CA GLN A 378 21.94 -9.64 -29.32
C GLN A 378 21.03 -8.41 -29.28
N LYS A 379 20.86 -7.79 -28.10
CA LYS A 379 20.07 -6.56 -27.92
C LYS A 379 20.65 -5.38 -28.71
N ALA A 380 21.95 -5.17 -28.62
CA ALA A 380 22.64 -4.10 -29.35
C ALA A 380 22.49 -4.28 -30.87
N ASN A 381 22.66 -5.51 -31.38
CA ASN A 381 22.47 -5.80 -32.80
C ASN A 381 21.01 -5.60 -33.24
N ALA A 382 20.04 -6.09 -32.47
CA ALA A 382 18.62 -5.87 -32.76
C ALA A 382 18.25 -4.38 -32.77
N ARG A 383 18.82 -3.60 -31.84
CA ARG A 383 18.65 -2.15 -31.77
C ARG A 383 19.23 -1.45 -32.99
N VAL A 384 20.44 -1.82 -33.42
CA VAL A 384 21.05 -1.30 -34.66
C VAL A 384 20.17 -1.58 -35.87
N ILE A 385 19.62 -2.81 -35.99
CA ILE A 385 18.71 -3.17 -37.09
C ILE A 385 17.46 -2.30 -37.07
N LEU A 386 16.82 -2.14 -35.91
CA LEU A 386 15.62 -1.33 -35.75
C LEU A 386 15.87 0.15 -36.12
N LEU A 387 16.96 0.73 -35.63
CA LEU A 387 17.31 2.13 -35.93
C LEU A 387 17.60 2.31 -37.42
N LYS A 388 18.30 1.37 -38.05
CA LYS A 388 18.56 1.38 -39.50
C LYS A 388 17.28 1.24 -40.33
N GLN A 389 16.25 0.55 -39.84
CA GLN A 389 14.95 0.46 -40.49
C GLN A 389 14.09 1.72 -40.30
N THR A 390 14.24 2.40 -39.15
CA THR A 390 13.42 3.57 -38.80
C THR A 390 13.85 4.84 -39.57
N THR A 391 15.14 5.03 -39.80
CA THR A 391 15.67 6.24 -40.48
C THR A 391 15.12 6.41 -41.91
N PRO A 392 15.08 5.37 -42.78
CA PRO A 392 14.45 5.47 -44.10
C PRO A 392 12.94 5.80 -44.05
N TYR A 393 12.24 5.31 -43.03
CA TYR A 393 10.82 5.61 -42.84
C TYR A 393 10.61 7.10 -42.53
N LEU A 394 11.38 7.67 -41.60
CA LEU A 394 11.33 9.10 -41.28
C LEU A 394 11.71 9.97 -42.48
N LEU A 395 12.68 9.53 -43.28
CA LEU A 395 13.07 10.22 -44.52
C LEU A 395 11.91 10.27 -45.52
N ARG A 396 11.20 9.14 -45.71
CA ARG A 396 10.02 9.07 -46.57
C ARG A 396 8.90 9.97 -46.06
N GLN A 397 8.62 9.94 -44.75
CA GLN A 397 7.62 10.79 -44.13
C GLN A 397 7.94 12.29 -44.31
N ASN A 398 9.21 12.67 -44.19
CA ASN A 398 9.65 14.05 -44.44
C ASN A 398 9.46 14.45 -45.90
N SER A 399 9.72 13.55 -46.84
CA SER A 399 9.45 13.78 -48.27
C SER A 399 7.95 14.02 -48.53
N ASP A 400 7.09 13.19 -47.95
CA ASP A 400 5.63 13.31 -48.09
C ASP A 400 5.09 14.60 -47.46
N LEU A 401 5.60 14.98 -46.27
CA LEU A 401 5.24 16.23 -45.60
C LEU A 401 5.73 17.46 -46.37
N SER A 402 6.93 17.39 -46.96
CA SER A 402 7.46 18.47 -47.80
C SER A 402 6.59 18.68 -49.05
N LEU A 403 6.16 17.59 -49.70
CA LEU A 403 5.22 17.65 -50.82
C LEU A 403 3.85 18.22 -50.39
N LYS A 404 3.34 17.84 -49.22
CA LYS A 404 2.11 18.44 -48.68
C LYS A 404 2.28 19.93 -48.38
N ASN A 405 3.45 20.35 -47.91
CA ASN A 405 3.73 21.75 -47.64
C ASN A 405 3.76 22.59 -48.91
N THR A 406 4.32 22.08 -50.01
CA THR A 406 4.26 22.82 -51.29
C THR A 406 2.81 22.98 -51.76
N GLN A 407 1.98 21.95 -51.63
CA GLN A 407 0.55 22.01 -51.96
C GLN A 407 -0.23 22.98 -51.05
N LEU A 408 -0.02 22.93 -49.74
CA LEU A 408 -0.68 23.81 -48.77
C LEU A 408 -0.27 25.28 -48.95
N ALA A 409 1.01 25.55 -49.28
CA ALA A 409 1.50 26.89 -49.56
C ALA A 409 0.86 27.47 -50.82
N GLN A 410 0.73 26.67 -51.88
CA GLN A 410 0.01 27.07 -53.10
C GLN A 410 -1.47 27.35 -52.78
N ALA A 411 -2.15 26.44 -52.08
CA ALA A 411 -3.55 26.62 -51.72
C ALA A 411 -3.77 27.82 -50.78
N GLN A 412 -2.83 28.11 -49.87
CA GLN A 412 -2.87 29.29 -49.01
C GLN A 412 -2.75 30.58 -49.83
N LEU A 413 -1.82 30.63 -50.78
CA LEU A 413 -1.67 31.77 -51.69
C LEU A 413 -2.95 31.99 -52.51
N GLU A 414 -3.50 30.94 -53.10
CA GLU A 414 -4.75 31.01 -53.87
C GLU A 414 -5.92 31.48 -53.00
N ASN A 415 -6.05 30.98 -51.77
CA ASN A 415 -7.10 31.39 -50.84
C ASN A 415 -6.92 32.85 -50.38
N ASN A 416 -5.69 33.30 -50.14
CA ASN A 416 -5.39 34.71 -49.83
C ASN A 416 -5.73 35.63 -51.01
N GLN A 417 -5.35 35.26 -52.23
CA GLN A 417 -5.70 36.02 -53.43
C GLN A 417 -7.23 36.10 -53.61
N ARG A 418 -7.96 35.00 -53.38
CA ARG A 418 -9.43 35.00 -53.43
C ARG A 418 -10.03 35.87 -52.33
N ARG A 419 -9.53 35.77 -51.10
CA ARG A 419 -9.94 36.65 -49.99
C ARG A 419 -9.76 38.12 -50.38
N ASP A 420 -8.59 38.48 -50.87
CA ASP A 420 -8.25 39.87 -51.19
C ASP A 420 -9.13 40.39 -52.33
N LYS A 421 -9.37 39.57 -53.36
CA LYS A 421 -10.29 39.87 -54.47
C LYS A 421 -11.71 40.19 -54.02
N PHE A 422 -12.23 39.52 -52.98
CA PHE A 422 -13.59 39.76 -52.48
C PHE A 422 -13.65 40.79 -51.34
N SER A 423 -12.58 40.92 -50.55
CA SER A 423 -12.55 41.81 -49.38
C SER A 423 -12.56 43.29 -49.77
N LEU A 424 -11.76 43.70 -50.78
CA LEU A 424 -11.68 45.10 -51.17
C LEU A 424 -13.02 45.62 -51.73
N PRO A 425 -13.70 44.92 -52.67
CA PRO A 425 -15.04 45.29 -53.09
C PRO A 425 -16.06 45.24 -51.95
N ALA A 426 -15.97 44.27 -51.03
CA ALA A 426 -16.87 44.19 -49.88
C ALA A 426 -16.76 45.43 -48.97
N TRP A 427 -15.53 45.88 -48.69
CA TRP A 427 -15.27 47.09 -47.90
C TRP A 427 -15.71 48.37 -48.61
N ILE A 428 -15.44 48.48 -49.92
CA ILE A 428 -15.89 49.62 -50.72
C ILE A 428 -17.41 49.69 -50.76
N LEU A 429 -18.10 48.55 -50.99
CA LEU A 429 -19.56 48.48 -51.01
C LEU A 429 -20.18 48.71 -49.63
N ALA A 430 -19.53 48.26 -48.56
CA ALA A 430 -19.95 48.57 -47.19
C ALA A 430 -19.87 50.08 -46.93
N GLY A 431 -18.74 50.70 -47.29
CA GLY A 431 -18.55 52.15 -47.18
C GLY A 431 -19.55 52.93 -48.02
N LEU A 432 -19.80 52.48 -49.26
CA LEU A 432 -20.80 53.08 -50.14
C LEU A 432 -22.22 52.93 -49.59
N ALA A 433 -22.59 51.75 -49.06
CA ALA A 433 -23.86 51.52 -48.40
C ALA A 433 -24.04 52.46 -47.20
N LEU A 434 -22.97 52.68 -46.43
CA LEU A 434 -22.97 53.57 -45.27
C LEU A 434 -23.15 55.03 -45.70
N VAL A 435 -22.37 55.51 -46.69
CA VAL A 435 -22.50 56.88 -47.22
C VAL A 435 -23.86 57.12 -47.86
N THR A 436 -24.36 56.18 -48.67
CA THR A 436 -25.68 56.27 -49.31
C THR A 436 -26.84 56.09 -48.33
N SER A 437 -26.61 55.57 -47.13
CA SER A 437 -27.59 55.54 -46.05
C SER A 437 -27.71 56.87 -45.28
N ILE A 438 -26.74 57.80 -45.39
CA ILE A 438 -26.77 59.09 -44.69
C ILE A 438 -28.04 59.90 -45.02
N PRO A 439 -28.44 60.07 -46.30
CA PRO A 439 -29.69 60.75 -46.64
C PRO A 439 -30.93 60.05 -46.06
N LEU A 440 -30.94 58.70 -46.03
CA LEU A 440 -32.04 57.92 -45.46
C LEU A 440 -32.13 58.12 -43.93
N VAL A 441 -31.00 58.12 -43.22
CA VAL A 441 -30.95 58.36 -41.77
C VAL A 441 -31.33 59.81 -41.44
N LEU A 442 -30.87 60.81 -42.23
CA LEU A 442 -31.25 62.21 -42.07
C LEU A 442 -32.74 62.46 -42.36
N ALA A 443 -33.32 61.71 -43.30
CA ALA A 443 -34.76 61.72 -43.55
C ALA A 443 -35.55 61.07 -42.39
N LEU A 444 -35.12 59.90 -41.91
CA LEU A 444 -35.78 59.18 -40.80
C LEU A 444 -35.67 59.91 -39.44
N SER A 445 -34.57 60.62 -39.22
CA SER A 445 -34.35 61.44 -38.02
C SER A 445 -35.08 62.79 -38.05
N GLY A 446 -35.78 63.11 -39.15
CA GLY A 446 -36.57 64.32 -39.29
C GLY A 446 -35.76 65.60 -39.52
N VAL A 447 -34.44 65.49 -39.71
CA VAL A 447 -33.55 66.64 -39.95
C VAL A 447 -33.79 67.23 -41.34
N LEU A 448 -34.08 66.38 -42.33
CA LEU A 448 -34.57 66.82 -43.64
C LEU A 448 -36.09 66.82 -43.64
N ALA A 449 -36.71 68.00 -43.72
CA ALA A 449 -38.16 68.13 -43.86
C ALA A 449 -38.60 67.64 -45.25
N VAL A 450 -38.93 66.36 -45.37
CA VAL A 450 -39.47 65.79 -46.60
C VAL A 450 -40.96 66.09 -46.67
N SER A 451 -41.31 67.36 -46.91
CA SER A 451 -42.68 67.76 -47.22
C SER A 451 -42.96 67.51 -48.71
N LEU A 452 -43.77 66.48 -48.99
CA LEU A 452 -44.34 66.13 -50.30
C LEU A 452 -43.38 65.61 -51.40
N THR A 453 -42.88 64.37 -51.28
CA THR A 453 -42.40 63.59 -52.46
C THR A 453 -42.76 62.11 -52.32
N PRO A 454 -43.11 61.39 -53.42
CA PRO A 454 -43.84 60.14 -53.37
C PRO A 454 -42.98 58.95 -52.94
N VAL A 455 -43.64 57.87 -52.51
CA VAL A 455 -43.09 56.54 -52.12
C VAL A 455 -41.93 56.05 -53.00
N LEU A 456 -41.92 56.43 -54.29
CA LEU A 456 -40.84 56.15 -55.23
C LEU A 456 -39.45 56.67 -54.78
N PHE A 457 -39.39 57.83 -54.12
CA PHE A 457 -38.13 58.41 -53.63
C PHE A 457 -37.57 57.59 -52.46
N TYR A 458 -38.44 57.18 -51.51
CA TYR A 458 -38.08 56.27 -50.41
C TYR A 458 -37.66 54.89 -50.90
N THR A 459 -38.31 54.34 -51.94
CA THR A 459 -37.86 53.06 -52.52
C THR A 459 -36.49 53.20 -53.18
N LEU A 460 -36.20 54.31 -53.88
CA LEU A 460 -34.88 54.53 -54.48
C LEU A 460 -33.78 54.75 -53.42
N LEU A 461 -34.10 55.52 -52.36
CA LEU A 461 -33.24 55.78 -51.20
C LEU A 461 -33.00 54.53 -50.33
N SER A 462 -33.90 53.55 -50.34
CA SER A 462 -33.76 52.32 -49.53
C SER A 462 -33.20 51.14 -50.31
N ILE A 463 -33.50 51.00 -51.60
CA ILE A 463 -33.05 49.86 -52.42
C ILE A 463 -31.55 49.92 -52.67
N ILE A 464 -30.99 51.09 -52.97
CA ILE A 464 -29.55 51.23 -53.28
C ILE A 464 -28.68 50.88 -52.05
N PRO A 465 -28.94 51.41 -50.84
CA PRO A 465 -28.20 51.00 -49.64
C PRO A 465 -28.46 49.54 -49.27
N GLY A 466 -29.71 49.06 -49.39
CA GLY A 466 -30.08 47.68 -49.06
C GLY A 466 -29.38 46.64 -49.95
N LEU A 467 -29.34 46.87 -51.27
CA LEU A 467 -28.69 45.97 -52.22
C LEU A 467 -27.15 46.04 -52.11
N SER A 468 -26.60 47.23 -51.86
CA SER A 468 -25.16 47.42 -51.59
C SER A 468 -24.74 46.73 -50.29
N PHE A 469 -25.59 46.77 -49.25
CA PHE A 469 -25.34 46.07 -48.00
C PHE A 469 -25.43 44.55 -48.16
N ALA A 470 -26.47 44.04 -48.83
CA ALA A 470 -26.62 42.59 -49.05
C ALA A 470 -25.48 42.00 -49.89
N THR A 471 -25.05 42.70 -50.93
CA THR A 471 -23.90 42.30 -51.77
C THR A 471 -22.58 42.40 -51.00
N SER A 472 -22.36 43.47 -50.24
CA SER A 472 -21.20 43.60 -49.34
C SER A 472 -21.16 42.46 -48.31
N PHE A 473 -22.30 42.11 -47.71
CA PHE A 473 -22.39 41.03 -46.73
C PHE A 473 -22.06 39.67 -47.34
N GLY A 474 -22.59 39.35 -48.53
CA GLY A 474 -22.27 38.11 -49.25
C GLY A 474 -20.78 38.00 -49.65
N LEU A 475 -20.20 39.10 -50.13
CA LEU A 475 -18.77 39.17 -50.43
C LEU A 475 -17.91 39.09 -49.15
N GLY A 476 -18.36 39.70 -48.05
CA GLY A 476 -17.73 39.66 -46.74
C GLY A 476 -17.65 38.25 -46.17
N ILE A 477 -18.76 37.49 -46.19
CA ILE A 477 -18.77 36.09 -45.78
C ILE A 477 -17.81 35.27 -46.66
N THR A 478 -17.82 35.50 -47.97
CA THR A 478 -16.93 34.79 -48.90
C THR A 478 -15.46 35.07 -48.58
N ALA A 479 -15.10 36.34 -48.31
CA ALA A 479 -13.75 36.70 -47.87
C ALA A 479 -13.38 36.04 -46.53
N LEU A 480 -14.30 35.99 -45.56
CA LEU A 480 -14.06 35.32 -44.28
C LEU A 480 -13.81 33.81 -44.44
N VAL A 481 -14.58 33.13 -45.29
CA VAL A 481 -14.40 31.68 -45.55
C VAL A 481 -13.03 31.41 -46.18
N TYR A 482 -12.63 32.19 -47.19
CA TYR A 482 -11.31 32.03 -47.80
C TYR A 482 -10.18 32.44 -46.85
N GLY A 483 -10.39 33.43 -45.98
CA GLY A 483 -9.47 33.80 -44.90
C GLY A 483 -9.29 32.69 -43.87
N ALA A 484 -10.37 32.05 -43.43
CA ALA A 484 -10.32 30.92 -42.51
C ALA A 484 -9.62 29.70 -43.14
N LYS A 485 -9.87 29.41 -44.42
CA LYS A 485 -9.16 28.36 -45.16
C LYS A 485 -7.67 28.66 -45.31
N ALA A 486 -7.28 29.90 -45.62
CA ALA A 486 -5.88 30.30 -45.70
C ALA A 486 -5.18 30.20 -44.33
N ALA A 487 -5.86 30.57 -43.24
CA ALA A 487 -5.35 30.42 -41.88
C ALA A 487 -5.20 28.93 -41.47
N GLY A 488 -6.16 28.08 -41.84
CA GLY A 488 -6.07 26.63 -41.65
C GLY A 488 -4.87 26.01 -42.36
N ASN A 489 -4.69 26.32 -43.65
CA ASN A 489 -3.51 25.90 -44.42
C ASN A 489 -2.21 26.39 -43.79
N GLY A 490 -2.17 27.65 -43.31
CA GLY A 490 -1.01 28.22 -42.63
C GLY A 490 -0.65 27.49 -41.32
N ARG A 491 -1.65 27.07 -40.54
CA ARG A 491 -1.43 26.29 -39.31
C ARG A 491 -0.88 24.90 -39.62
N ASP A 492 -1.44 24.23 -40.63
CA ASP A 492 -1.01 22.89 -41.01
C ASP A 492 0.40 22.89 -41.63
N LEU A 493 0.79 23.95 -42.35
CA LEU A 493 2.18 24.19 -42.80
C LEU A 493 3.16 24.23 -41.62
N ILE A 494 2.87 25.04 -40.61
CA ILE A 494 3.71 25.17 -39.41
C ILE A 494 3.78 23.82 -38.67
N GLY A 495 2.64 23.11 -38.56
CA GLY A 495 2.59 21.78 -37.93
C GLY A 495 3.46 20.74 -38.66
N ASN A 496 3.38 20.70 -39.99
CA ASN A 496 4.19 19.81 -40.82
C ASN A 496 5.68 20.18 -40.74
N GLU A 497 6.03 21.47 -40.76
CA GLU A 497 7.42 21.92 -40.64
C GLU A 497 8.03 21.52 -39.28
N ASN A 498 7.27 21.70 -38.19
CA ASN A 498 7.68 21.25 -36.86
C ASN A 498 7.88 19.73 -36.81
N THR A 499 7.01 18.96 -37.47
CA THR A 499 7.14 17.50 -37.57
C THR A 499 8.39 17.11 -38.36
N ILE A 500 8.68 17.77 -39.49
CA ILE A 500 9.90 17.55 -40.27
C ILE A 500 11.15 17.83 -39.42
N ARG A 501 11.19 18.97 -38.71
CA ARG A 501 12.31 19.33 -37.82
C ARG A 501 12.51 18.29 -36.72
N SER A 502 11.42 17.85 -36.08
CA SER A 502 11.46 16.78 -35.07
C SER A 502 11.99 15.46 -35.66
N ASN A 503 11.55 15.09 -36.86
CA ASN A 503 12.02 13.89 -37.56
C ASN A 503 13.51 13.98 -37.91
N ILE A 504 14.00 15.15 -38.35
CA ILE A 504 15.44 15.40 -38.60
C ILE A 504 16.26 15.21 -37.34
N ALA A 505 15.85 15.83 -36.22
CA ALA A 505 16.52 15.66 -34.93
C ALA A 505 16.51 14.19 -34.48
N GLN A 506 15.41 13.47 -34.69
CA GLN A 506 15.32 12.05 -34.38
C GLN A 506 16.25 11.19 -35.27
N MET A 507 16.38 11.52 -36.56
CA MET A 507 17.31 10.83 -37.46
C MET A 507 18.77 11.05 -37.07
N GLU A 508 19.13 12.28 -36.68
CA GLU A 508 20.48 12.60 -36.18
C GLU A 508 20.79 11.81 -34.91
N LYS A 509 19.84 11.79 -33.96
CA LYS A 509 19.94 10.97 -32.75
C LYS A 509 20.09 9.49 -33.09
N ASN A 510 19.24 8.93 -33.96
CA ASN A 510 19.32 7.54 -34.39
C ASN A 510 20.69 7.23 -35.01
N ASN A 511 21.26 8.13 -35.83
CA ASN A 511 22.54 7.93 -36.48
C ASN A 511 23.71 7.98 -35.49
N SER A 512 23.66 8.89 -34.52
CA SER A 512 24.63 8.94 -33.41
C SER A 512 24.60 7.65 -32.58
N GLU A 513 23.40 7.16 -32.23
CA GLU A 513 23.20 5.92 -31.47
C GLU A 513 23.69 4.70 -32.27
N ILE A 514 23.42 4.63 -33.58
CA ILE A 514 23.97 3.57 -34.45
C ILE A 514 25.50 3.58 -34.42
N THR A 515 26.11 4.76 -34.52
CA THR A 515 27.57 4.91 -34.54
C THR A 515 28.20 4.46 -33.22
N GLU A 516 27.62 4.87 -32.09
CA GLU A 516 28.04 4.44 -30.75
C GLU A 516 27.90 2.92 -30.56
N LEU A 517 26.75 2.36 -30.98
CA LEU A 517 26.49 0.93 -30.88
C LEU A 517 27.50 0.12 -31.72
N GLN A 518 27.77 0.54 -32.95
CA GLN A 518 28.65 -0.19 -33.88
C GLN A 518 30.13 -0.05 -33.57
N ASN A 519 30.57 1.13 -33.16
CA ASN A 519 32.00 1.42 -33.04
C ASN A 519 32.55 1.24 -31.62
N GLN A 520 31.67 1.25 -30.61
CA GLN A 520 32.10 1.15 -29.20
C GLN A 520 31.42 -0.01 -28.48
N THR A 521 30.08 -0.04 -28.48
CA THR A 521 29.33 -0.98 -27.63
C THR A 521 29.46 -2.43 -28.09
N ILE A 522 29.18 -2.73 -29.36
CA ILE A 522 29.28 -4.10 -29.90
C ILE A 522 30.72 -4.62 -29.83
N PRO A 523 31.77 -3.87 -30.25
CA PRO A 523 33.15 -4.31 -30.11
C PRO A 523 33.56 -4.57 -28.66
N SER A 524 33.09 -3.74 -27.71
CA SER A 524 33.34 -3.96 -26.28
C SER A 524 32.74 -5.28 -25.79
N TYR A 525 31.49 -5.59 -26.16
CA TYR A 525 30.87 -6.87 -25.79
C TYR A 525 31.54 -8.07 -26.46
N LEU A 526 31.98 -7.95 -27.73
CA LEU A 526 32.76 -8.99 -28.41
C LEU A 526 34.09 -9.26 -27.70
N LYS A 527 34.83 -8.20 -27.34
CA LYS A 527 36.09 -8.34 -26.61
C LYS A 527 35.89 -9.02 -25.26
N ALA A 528 34.88 -8.59 -24.49
CA ALA A 528 34.56 -9.22 -23.21
C ALA A 528 34.14 -10.69 -23.36
N LEU A 529 33.41 -11.03 -24.44
CA LEU A 529 33.01 -12.41 -24.74
C LEU A 529 34.23 -13.29 -25.02
N ASP A 530 35.19 -12.80 -25.81
CA ASP A 530 36.40 -13.54 -26.16
C ASP A 530 37.32 -13.73 -24.92
N GLU A 531 37.50 -12.68 -24.11
CA GLU A 531 38.25 -12.76 -22.86
C GLU A 531 37.62 -13.77 -21.89
N ASN A 532 36.29 -13.73 -21.72
CA ASN A 532 35.59 -14.67 -20.84
C ASN A 532 35.66 -16.12 -21.37
N ARG A 533 35.59 -16.33 -22.68
CA ARG A 533 35.76 -17.68 -23.27
C ARG A 533 37.16 -18.24 -23.04
N GLN A 534 38.19 -17.41 -23.17
CA GLN A 534 39.56 -17.82 -22.89
C GLN A 534 39.72 -18.20 -21.42
N ASN A 535 39.23 -17.35 -20.51
CA ASN A 535 39.25 -17.61 -19.07
C ASN A 535 38.50 -18.89 -18.71
N GLN A 536 37.37 -19.18 -19.36
CA GLN A 536 36.60 -20.41 -19.15
C GLN A 536 37.43 -21.66 -19.44
N ILE A 537 38.19 -21.67 -20.54
CA ILE A 537 39.02 -22.80 -20.94
C ILE A 537 40.14 -23.02 -19.92
N GLU A 538 40.85 -21.95 -19.56
CA GLU A 538 41.95 -22.00 -18.59
C GLU A 538 41.47 -22.49 -17.22
N GLN A 539 40.37 -21.93 -16.71
CA GLN A 539 39.78 -22.31 -15.42
C GLN A 539 39.32 -23.77 -15.41
N LYS A 540 38.76 -24.29 -16.52
CA LYS A 540 38.37 -25.71 -16.64
C LYS A 540 39.57 -26.65 -16.53
N VAL A 541 40.68 -26.32 -17.18
CA VAL A 541 41.92 -27.11 -17.11
C VAL A 541 42.47 -27.13 -15.69
N LEU A 542 42.59 -25.96 -15.06
CA LEU A 542 43.08 -25.82 -13.69
C LEU A 542 42.18 -26.55 -12.68
N LEU A 543 40.86 -26.47 -12.86
CA LEU A 543 39.89 -27.15 -12.00
C LEU A 543 40.08 -28.68 -12.05
N GLN A 544 40.26 -29.24 -13.24
CA GLN A 544 40.49 -30.67 -13.41
C GLN A 544 41.82 -31.10 -12.79
N GLU A 545 42.88 -30.32 -12.97
CA GLU A 545 44.19 -30.55 -12.34
C GLU A 545 44.07 -30.60 -10.81
N LYS A 546 43.43 -29.59 -10.18
CA LYS A 546 43.32 -29.54 -8.71
C LYS A 546 42.45 -30.67 -8.15
N ARG A 547 41.40 -31.08 -8.85
CA ARG A 547 40.59 -32.26 -8.46
C ARG A 547 41.41 -33.55 -8.50
N LEU A 548 42.26 -33.72 -9.50
CA LEU A 548 43.12 -34.90 -9.62
C LEU A 548 44.17 -34.94 -8.51
N LEU A 549 44.84 -33.81 -8.23
CA LEU A 549 45.81 -33.70 -7.13
C LEU A 549 45.16 -33.97 -5.76
N ALA A 550 43.92 -33.51 -5.55
CA ALA A 550 43.16 -33.84 -4.34
C ALA A 550 42.94 -35.36 -4.25
N GLN A 551 42.41 -36.00 -5.29
CA GLN A 551 42.17 -37.46 -5.29
C GLN A 551 43.44 -38.26 -5.03
N GLU A 552 44.56 -37.86 -5.63
CA GLU A 552 45.85 -38.52 -5.43
C GLU A 552 46.31 -38.40 -3.96
N ALA A 553 46.27 -37.20 -3.37
CA ALA A 553 46.65 -37.00 -1.97
C ALA A 553 45.79 -37.84 -1.01
N LEU A 554 44.49 -37.99 -1.28
CA LEU A 554 43.59 -38.83 -0.49
C LEU A 554 43.96 -40.32 -0.61
N HIS A 555 44.15 -40.80 -1.84
CA HIS A 555 44.52 -42.20 -2.08
C HIS A 555 45.86 -42.55 -1.44
N GLN A 556 46.85 -41.66 -1.53
CA GLN A 556 48.13 -41.81 -0.84
C GLN A 556 47.92 -41.91 0.69
N ALA A 557 47.10 -41.04 1.28
CA ALA A 557 46.80 -41.07 2.72
C ALA A 557 46.14 -42.39 3.16
N GLU A 558 45.23 -42.93 2.35
CA GLU A 558 44.58 -44.22 2.63
C GLU A 558 45.54 -45.42 2.52
N SER A 559 46.58 -45.31 1.71
CA SER A 559 47.54 -46.40 1.47
C SER A 559 48.64 -46.57 2.53
N ILE A 560 48.86 -45.57 3.40
CA ILE A 560 49.96 -45.57 4.38
C ILE A 560 49.70 -46.56 5.52
N GLU A 561 50.68 -47.43 5.82
CA GLU A 561 50.66 -48.38 6.93
C GLU A 561 51.95 -48.27 7.77
N PRO A 562 51.93 -48.52 9.09
CA PRO A 562 53.10 -48.39 9.96
C PRO A 562 54.20 -49.38 9.56
N GLY A 563 55.45 -48.89 9.46
CA GLY A 563 56.62 -49.73 9.20
C GLY A 563 56.77 -50.25 7.77
N LYS A 564 55.87 -49.90 6.84
CA LYS A 564 56.07 -50.12 5.41
C LYS A 564 56.65 -48.84 4.81
N ALA A 565 57.85 -48.91 4.25
CA ALA A 565 58.43 -47.79 3.50
C ALA A 565 57.47 -47.40 2.37
N LEU A 566 57.23 -46.10 2.20
CA LEU A 566 56.51 -45.59 1.04
C LEU A 566 57.21 -46.12 -0.21
N HIS A 567 56.55 -47.00 -0.97
CA HIS A 567 56.90 -47.15 -2.37
C HIS A 567 56.56 -45.81 -3.01
N HIS A 568 57.58 -44.97 -3.16
CA HIS A 568 57.53 -43.84 -4.09
C HIS A 568 57.29 -44.43 -5.48
N THR A 569 56.03 -44.70 -5.82
CA THR A 569 55.64 -44.74 -7.21
C THR A 569 55.74 -43.30 -7.66
N THR A 570 56.94 -42.92 -8.14
CA THR A 570 57.02 -41.98 -9.26
C THR A 570 56.18 -42.62 -10.36
N SER A 571 54.86 -42.39 -10.30
CA SER A 571 53.95 -42.69 -11.39
C SER A 571 54.45 -41.83 -12.52
N SER A 572 55.21 -42.50 -13.39
CA SER A 572 55.67 -42.00 -14.66
C SER A 572 54.55 -41.14 -15.23
N ALA A 573 54.86 -39.90 -15.55
CA ALA A 573 54.10 -39.08 -16.46
C ALA A 573 54.05 -39.81 -17.82
N SER A 574 53.25 -40.87 -17.90
CA SER A 574 52.91 -41.53 -19.15
C SER A 574 51.95 -40.59 -19.84
N LYS A 575 52.52 -39.68 -20.63
CA LYS A 575 52.08 -39.40 -21.98
C LYS A 575 50.54 -39.45 -22.13
N TRP A 576 49.87 -38.43 -21.61
CA TRP A 576 48.50 -38.13 -21.98
C TRP A 576 48.55 -36.89 -22.87
N ASP A 577 48.10 -37.07 -24.11
CA ASP A 577 48.07 -36.07 -25.16
C ASP A 577 47.37 -34.80 -24.65
N ILE A 578 48.17 -33.78 -24.37
CA ILE A 578 47.72 -32.40 -24.33
C ILE A 578 47.20 -32.13 -25.75
N PRO A 579 45.90 -31.83 -25.96
CA PRO A 579 45.47 -31.38 -27.27
C PRO A 579 46.29 -30.13 -27.63
N PRO A 580 46.82 -30.04 -28.85
CA PRO A 580 47.79 -29.00 -29.19
C PRO A 580 47.22 -27.61 -28.88
N SER A 581 48.08 -26.74 -28.35
CA SER A 581 47.82 -25.31 -28.22
C SER A 581 47.12 -24.80 -29.49
N TYR A 582 45.92 -24.24 -29.30
CA TYR A 582 45.09 -23.70 -30.37
C TYR A 582 45.57 -22.32 -30.87
N ASP A 583 46.82 -21.93 -30.61
CA ASP A 583 47.41 -20.73 -31.22
C ASP A 583 47.56 -20.81 -32.75
N ALA A 584 47.38 -22.00 -33.34
CA ALA A 584 47.53 -22.22 -34.79
C ALA A 584 46.21 -22.38 -35.57
N MET A 585 45.03 -22.33 -34.93
CA MET A 585 43.76 -22.42 -35.65
C MET A 585 42.84 -21.25 -35.35
N ASN A 586 42.87 -20.31 -36.32
CA ASN A 586 41.73 -19.52 -36.78
C ASN A 586 41.56 -18.10 -36.20
N ARG A 587 42.45 -17.19 -36.59
CA ARG A 587 42.21 -15.73 -36.53
C ARG A 587 41.50 -15.14 -37.76
N ASN A 588 41.15 -15.91 -38.80
CA ASN A 588 40.69 -15.33 -40.08
C ASN A 588 39.49 -16.01 -40.80
N SER A 589 38.73 -16.92 -40.19
CA SER A 589 37.61 -17.57 -40.91
C SER A 589 36.29 -17.72 -40.13
N PHE A 590 35.87 -16.69 -39.40
CA PHE A 590 34.48 -16.59 -38.92
C PHE A 590 33.72 -15.33 -39.38
N PHE A 591 34.35 -14.46 -40.18
CA PHE A 591 33.65 -13.40 -40.93
C PHE A 591 33.32 -13.87 -42.35
N SER A 592 32.39 -14.81 -42.48
CA SER A 592 31.71 -15.08 -43.74
C SER A 592 30.32 -14.48 -43.68
N LEU A 593 30.14 -13.36 -44.39
CA LEU A 593 28.86 -12.74 -44.68
C LEU A 593 27.83 -13.78 -45.16
N VAL A 594 26.67 -13.81 -44.50
CA VAL A 594 25.45 -14.35 -45.12
C VAL A 594 24.70 -13.17 -45.74
N PRO A 595 24.50 -13.12 -47.06
CA PRO A 595 23.63 -12.13 -47.69
C PRO A 595 22.18 -12.60 -47.54
N TYR A 596 21.37 -11.90 -46.76
CA TYR A 596 19.92 -12.10 -46.78
C TYR A 596 19.32 -11.37 -47.98
N HIS A 597 19.10 -12.12 -49.06
CA HIS A 597 18.14 -11.75 -50.10
C HIS A 597 16.71 -12.03 -49.62
N ALA A 598 15.88 -11.00 -49.67
CA ALA A 598 14.44 -11.09 -49.54
C ALA A 598 13.83 -11.71 -50.80
N HIS A 599 12.99 -12.74 -50.64
CA HIS A 599 11.73 -12.99 -51.35
C HIS A 599 11.22 -14.39 -50.95
N GLY A 600 10.03 -14.47 -50.37
CA GLY A 600 9.40 -15.75 -50.04
C GLY A 600 8.24 -15.62 -49.07
N THR A 601 7.05 -15.59 -49.65
CA THR A 601 5.70 -15.65 -49.07
C THR A 601 5.54 -16.35 -47.70
N MET A 602 4.81 -15.70 -46.79
CA MET A 602 4.37 -16.27 -45.51
C MET A 602 3.49 -17.53 -45.69
N PRO A 603 3.65 -18.57 -44.86
CA PRO A 603 2.60 -19.54 -44.62
C PRO A 603 1.68 -19.10 -43.48
N LYS A 604 0.38 -19.37 -43.67
CA LYS A 604 -0.71 -19.26 -42.69
C LYS A 604 -0.37 -19.98 -41.37
N PRO A 605 -0.81 -19.47 -40.21
CA PRO A 605 -0.73 -20.21 -38.96
C PRO A 605 -1.77 -21.32 -38.91
N SER A 606 -1.29 -22.55 -38.78
CA SER A 606 -2.08 -23.74 -38.44
C SER A 606 -2.49 -23.66 -36.97
N ALA A 607 -3.79 -23.80 -36.69
CA ALA A 607 -4.32 -23.93 -35.34
C ALA A 607 -3.85 -25.25 -34.69
N PRO A 608 -3.61 -25.29 -33.36
CA PRO A 608 -3.41 -26.55 -32.65
C PRO A 608 -4.73 -27.32 -32.50
N PRO A 609 -4.68 -28.66 -32.36
CA PRO A 609 -5.87 -29.49 -32.30
C PRO A 609 -6.58 -29.35 -30.96
N ILE A 610 -7.91 -29.33 -31.04
CA ILE A 610 -8.84 -29.51 -29.92
C ILE A 610 -8.88 -31.01 -29.61
N GLU A 611 -8.30 -31.42 -28.49
CA GLU A 611 -8.57 -32.72 -27.88
C GLU A 611 -9.71 -32.54 -26.86
N LEU A 612 -10.88 -33.04 -27.23
CA LEU A 612 -12.02 -33.29 -26.37
C LEU A 612 -12.10 -34.81 -26.18
N MET A 613 -11.96 -35.28 -24.94
CA MET A 613 -12.59 -36.48 -24.37
C MET A 613 -12.23 -36.53 -22.88
N GLU A 614 -13.13 -36.08 -22.00
CA GLU A 614 -14.16 -36.91 -21.33
C GLU A 614 -13.61 -37.79 -20.21
N ASP A 615 -13.88 -37.33 -19.00
CA ASP A 615 -14.34 -38.04 -17.79
C ASP A 615 -13.89 -39.49 -17.54
N SER A 616 -13.20 -39.68 -16.41
CA SER A 616 -13.61 -40.69 -15.43
C SER A 616 -13.01 -40.44 -14.04
N SER A 617 -13.86 -39.89 -13.17
CA SER A 617 -14.20 -40.41 -11.83
C SER A 617 -13.11 -40.75 -10.78
N THR A 618 -13.45 -40.29 -9.57
CA THR A 618 -13.39 -40.96 -8.24
C THR A 618 -12.11 -40.90 -7.37
N TYR A 619 -12.27 -40.17 -6.25
CA TYR A 619 -11.93 -40.50 -4.85
C TYR A 619 -10.46 -40.77 -4.45
N SER A 620 -9.93 -39.96 -3.51
CA SER A 620 -9.83 -40.31 -2.07
C SER A 620 -8.70 -39.54 -1.35
N TYR A 621 -9.04 -39.10 -0.13
CA TYR A 621 -8.25 -38.54 0.97
C TYR A 621 -6.74 -38.82 1.05
N HIS A 622 -5.97 -37.77 1.37
CA HIS A 622 -5.20 -37.69 2.61
C HIS A 622 -4.93 -36.25 3.05
#